data_AF-A0A1V6HD55-F1
#
_entry.id   AF-A0A1V6HD55-F1
#
_cell.length_a   1.000
_cell.length_b   1.000
_cell.length_c   1.000
_cell.angle_alpha   90.00
_cell.angle_beta   90.00
_cell.angle_gamma   90.00
#
_symmetry.space_group_name_H-M   'P 1'
#
loop_
_entity.id
_entity.type
_entity.pdbx_description
1 polymer ?
#
loop_
_entity_poly.entity_id
_entity_poly.type
_entity_poly.pdbx_seq_one_letter_code
_entity_poly.pdbx_strand_id
1 'polypeptide(L)'
;MNELWRPSRHSLPALLLLLALPLLAGCTAQRQARLFEHEVAREALACLHPRGIFESTGPVQSEGRNSFVATIVWHGEVLHQPYTSRVRVVREEGVAVVTLLDEDSLLPALRRECRIPLGR
;
A
#
# COMPACT_ATOMS: atom_id res chain seq x y z
N MET A 1 58.29 39.83 21.38
CA MET A 1 58.22 39.27 20.01
C MET A 1 58.02 37.76 20.18
N ASN A 2 56.87 37.28 20.66
CA ASN A 2 55.55 37.15 20.01
C ASN A 2 55.64 36.24 18.76
N GLU A 3 54.98 35.08 18.61
CA GLU A 3 53.96 34.36 19.39
C GLU A 3 54.04 32.84 19.10
N LEU A 4 53.75 32.01 20.11
CA LEU A 4 53.37 30.60 19.94
C LEU A 4 51.95 30.53 19.36
N TRP A 5 51.73 29.76 18.29
CA TRP A 5 50.40 29.51 17.74
C TRP A 5 50.08 28.01 17.57
N ARG A 6 49.27 27.51 18.49
CA ARG A 6 48.16 26.55 18.29
C ARG A 6 47.04 27.05 19.23
N PRO A 7 45.75 26.76 19.05
CA PRO A 7 45.10 25.78 18.16
C PRO A 7 43.86 26.35 17.41
N SER A 8 43.31 25.63 16.44
CA SER A 8 41.96 25.94 15.93
C SER A 8 41.19 24.68 15.55
N ARG A 9 40.58 24.07 16.57
CA ARG A 9 39.42 23.18 16.43
C ARG A 9 38.28 24.00 15.83
N HIS A 10 37.84 23.68 14.60
CA HIS A 10 36.57 24.18 14.07
C HIS A 10 35.70 22.99 13.66
N SER A 11 34.88 22.60 14.62
CA SER A 11 33.49 22.19 14.52
C SER A 11 32.91 22.08 13.10
N LEU A 12 32.78 20.85 12.60
CA LEU A 12 31.79 20.51 11.57
C LEU A 12 30.86 19.40 12.10
N PRO A 13 29.79 19.74 12.85
CA PRO A 13 28.65 18.84 12.92
C PRO A 13 27.36 19.64 12.73
N ALA A 14 26.99 19.94 11.48
CA ALA A 14 25.69 20.57 11.22
C ALA A 14 25.03 20.15 9.90
N LEU A 15 25.59 19.19 9.14
CA LEU A 15 25.00 18.75 7.87
C LEU A 15 24.34 17.35 7.91
N LEU A 16 24.40 16.64 9.04
CA LEU A 16 23.91 15.26 9.15
C LEU A 16 22.45 15.11 9.61
N LEU A 17 21.75 16.21 9.91
CA LEU A 17 20.37 16.16 10.44
C LEU A 17 19.25 16.15 9.38
N LEU A 18 19.57 16.35 8.10
CA LEU A 18 18.55 16.45 7.03
C LEU A 18 18.24 15.13 6.29
N LEU A 19 18.95 14.03 6.59
CA LEU A 19 18.77 12.73 5.92
C LEU A 19 17.88 11.74 6.69
N ALA A 20 17.33 12.10 7.86
CA ALA A 20 16.56 11.17 8.70
C ALA A 20 15.04 11.12 8.39
N LEU A 21 14.52 12.01 7.53
CA LEU A 21 13.09 12.10 7.25
C LEU A 21 12.45 11.03 6.33
N PRO A 22 13.16 10.21 5.52
CA PRO A 22 12.47 9.23 4.67
C PRO A 22 12.12 7.93 5.40
N LEU A 23 12.59 7.70 6.63
CA LEU A 23 12.45 6.41 7.31
C LEU A 23 11.08 6.19 7.98
N LEU A 24 10.34 7.27 8.29
CA LEU A 24 9.04 7.16 8.97
C LEU A 24 7.88 6.85 8.00
N ALA A 25 8.00 7.19 6.72
CA ALA A 25 7.00 6.86 5.71
C ALA A 25 7.00 5.35 5.35
N GLY A 26 8.14 4.67 5.49
CA GLY A 26 8.27 3.24 5.16
C GLY A 26 7.54 2.31 6.14
N CYS A 27 7.48 2.66 7.43
CA CYS A 27 6.89 1.78 8.45
C CYS A 27 5.37 1.64 8.32
N THR A 28 4.65 2.70 7.98
CA THR A 28 3.18 2.67 7.83
C THR A 28 2.77 1.92 6.57
N ALA A 29 3.47 2.17 5.45
CA ALA A 29 3.26 1.45 4.19
C ALA A 29 3.55 -0.05 4.32
N GLN A 30 4.64 -0.43 4.99
CA GLN A 30 4.99 -1.85 5.19
C GLN A 30 3.98 -2.58 6.09
N ARG A 31 3.42 -1.91 7.09
CA ARG A 31 2.36 -2.47 7.94
C ARG A 31 1.05 -2.66 7.16
N GLN A 32 0.68 -1.69 6.32
CA GLN A 32 -0.53 -1.78 5.49
C GLN A 32 -0.39 -2.79 4.35
N ALA A 33 0.79 -2.91 3.75
CA ALA A 33 1.08 -3.94 2.76
C ALA A 33 0.95 -5.35 3.35
N ARG A 34 1.37 -5.54 4.62
CA ARG A 34 1.07 -6.79 5.33
C ARG A 34 -0.41 -7.00 5.62
N LEU A 35 -1.17 -5.93 5.84
CA LEU A 35 -2.60 -5.97 6.21
C LEU A 35 -3.55 -6.07 5.01
N PHE A 36 -3.12 -5.63 3.82
CA PHE A 36 -3.69 -6.07 2.56
C PHE A 36 -3.23 -7.50 2.32
N GLU A 37 -3.63 -8.36 3.26
CA GLU A 37 -3.28 -9.76 3.27
C GLU A 37 -3.79 -10.38 1.98
N HIS A 38 -3.06 -11.40 1.56
CA HIS A 38 -3.42 -12.22 0.41
C HIS A 38 -4.91 -12.62 0.44
N GLU A 39 -5.45 -12.87 1.63
CA GLU A 39 -6.87 -13.19 1.85
C GLU A 39 -7.82 -12.03 1.57
N VAL A 40 -7.58 -10.83 2.13
CA VAL A 40 -8.43 -9.65 1.88
C VAL A 40 -8.47 -9.31 0.39
N ALA A 41 -7.32 -9.38 -0.29
CA ALA A 41 -7.22 -9.12 -1.71
C ALA A 41 -7.98 -10.17 -2.55
N ARG A 42 -7.87 -11.46 -2.18
CA ARG A 42 -8.63 -12.56 -2.82
C ARG A 42 -10.14 -12.41 -2.59
N GLU A 43 -10.58 -12.15 -1.36
CA GLU A 43 -12.01 -12.00 -1.05
C GLU A 43 -12.60 -10.75 -1.72
N ALA A 44 -11.86 -9.65 -1.73
CA ALA A 44 -12.23 -8.46 -2.48
C ALA A 44 -12.39 -8.78 -3.98
N LEU A 45 -11.43 -9.49 -4.58
CA LEU A 45 -11.52 -9.90 -5.98
C LEU A 45 -12.74 -10.78 -6.22
N ALA A 46 -12.99 -11.80 -5.40
CA ALA A 46 -14.12 -12.69 -5.58
C ALA A 46 -15.48 -11.95 -5.51
N CYS A 47 -15.55 -10.89 -4.71
CA CYS A 47 -16.74 -10.04 -4.62
C CYS A 47 -16.89 -9.08 -5.82
N LEU A 48 -15.80 -8.46 -6.28
CA LEU A 48 -15.80 -7.52 -7.41
C LEU A 48 -15.93 -8.25 -8.77
N HIS A 49 -15.17 -9.32 -8.95
CA HIS A 49 -15.06 -10.15 -10.15
C HIS A 49 -15.11 -11.64 -9.79
N PRO A 50 -16.30 -12.26 -9.66
CA PRO A 50 -16.41 -13.67 -9.28
C PRO A 50 -15.76 -14.67 -10.26
N ARG A 51 -15.51 -14.23 -11.50
CA ARG A 51 -14.81 -15.01 -12.54
C ARG A 51 -13.34 -14.62 -12.70
N GLY A 52 -12.84 -13.73 -11.83
CA GLY A 52 -11.45 -13.34 -11.76
C GLY A 52 -10.66 -14.33 -10.92
N ILE A 53 -9.47 -14.69 -11.41
CA ILE A 53 -8.50 -15.51 -10.70
C ILE A 53 -7.43 -14.58 -10.14
N PHE A 54 -7.27 -14.62 -8.82
CA PHE A 54 -6.27 -13.82 -8.13
C PHE A 54 -4.87 -14.28 -8.49
N GLU A 55 -4.01 -13.33 -8.88
CA GLU A 55 -2.62 -13.59 -9.22
C GLU A 55 -1.68 -13.04 -8.13
N SER A 56 -1.76 -11.73 -7.86
CA SER A 56 -0.90 -11.08 -6.87
C SER A 56 -1.47 -9.75 -6.37
N THR A 57 -0.82 -9.18 -5.36
CA THR A 57 -1.06 -7.81 -4.89
C THR A 57 0.01 -6.87 -5.45
N GLY A 58 -0.41 -5.72 -5.96
CA GLY A 58 0.47 -4.65 -6.42
C GLY A 58 0.79 -3.62 -5.33
N PRO A 59 1.14 -2.38 -5.72
CA PRO A 59 1.51 -1.31 -4.81
C PRO A 59 0.42 -0.98 -3.79
N VAL A 60 0.85 -0.61 -2.58
CA VAL A 60 -0.02 -0.15 -1.48
C VAL A 60 0.42 1.24 -1.03
N GLN A 61 -0.53 2.17 -0.95
CA GLN A 61 -0.31 3.55 -0.54
C GLN A 61 -1.23 3.93 0.62
N SER A 62 -0.65 4.36 1.74
CA SER A 62 -1.38 4.88 2.89
C SER A 62 -2.13 6.16 2.54
N GLU A 63 -3.43 6.24 2.86
CA GLU A 63 -4.21 7.48 2.86
C GLU A 63 -4.52 7.97 4.28
N GLY A 64 -4.26 7.15 5.31
CA GLY A 64 -4.50 7.51 6.70
C GLY A 64 -4.30 6.34 7.65
N ARG A 65 -4.74 6.51 8.90
CA ARG A 65 -4.57 5.48 9.94
C ARG A 65 -5.28 4.16 9.58
N ASN A 66 -6.48 4.26 9.03
CA ASN A 66 -7.36 3.13 8.72
C ASN A 66 -7.72 3.04 7.23
N SER A 67 -7.07 3.82 6.36
CA SER A 67 -7.37 3.86 4.93
C SER A 67 -6.09 3.73 4.11
N PHE A 68 -6.15 2.93 3.05
CA PHE A 68 -5.09 2.81 2.07
C PHE A 68 -5.65 2.48 0.69
N VAL A 69 -4.89 2.78 -0.35
CA VAL A 69 -5.15 2.35 -1.72
C VAL A 69 -4.23 1.17 -2.04
N ALA A 70 -4.77 0.13 -2.66
CA ALA A 70 -4.03 -1.05 -3.07
C ALA A 70 -4.39 -1.44 -4.50
N THR A 71 -3.52 -2.22 -5.14
CA THR A 71 -3.77 -2.81 -6.45
C THR A 71 -3.93 -4.32 -6.31
N ILE A 72 -4.98 -4.88 -6.94
CA ILE A 72 -5.17 -6.31 -7.12
C ILE A 72 -4.78 -6.66 -8.56
N VAL A 73 -3.90 -7.64 -8.74
CA VAL A 73 -3.56 -8.20 -10.06
C VAL A 73 -4.29 -9.54 -10.20
N TRP A 74 -5.01 -9.70 -11.29
CA TRP A 74 -5.86 -10.86 -11.54
C TRP A 74 -6.03 -11.10 -13.03
N HIS A 75 -6.47 -12.28 -13.42
CA HIS A 75 -6.82 -12.56 -14.82
C HIS A 75 -8.19 -13.23 -14.91
N GLY A 76 -8.79 -13.23 -16.09
CA GLY A 76 -10.03 -13.98 -16.31
C GLY A 76 -9.81 -15.48 -16.24
N GLU A 77 -10.84 -16.24 -15.90
CA GLU A 77 -10.82 -17.71 -15.93
C GLU A 77 -10.47 -18.27 -17.32
N VAL A 78 -10.93 -17.60 -18.37
CA VAL A 78 -10.70 -18.01 -19.77
C VAL A 78 -9.56 -17.22 -20.42
N LEU A 79 -9.48 -15.92 -20.12
CA LEU A 79 -8.46 -15.03 -20.64
C LEU A 79 -7.36 -14.88 -19.59
N HIS A 80 -6.22 -15.53 -19.83
CA HIS A 80 -5.02 -15.47 -18.97
C HIS A 80 -4.25 -14.15 -19.09
N GLN A 81 -4.85 -13.09 -19.63
CA GLN A 81 -4.27 -11.76 -19.66
C GLN A 81 -4.43 -11.12 -18.27
N PRO A 82 -3.36 -10.58 -17.68
CA PRO A 82 -3.45 -9.90 -16.39
C PRO A 82 -4.16 -8.55 -16.55
N TYR A 83 -5.02 -8.29 -15.58
CA TYR A 83 -5.72 -7.04 -15.31
C TYR A 83 -5.35 -6.53 -13.92
N THR A 84 -5.55 -5.25 -13.71
CA THR A 84 -5.36 -4.56 -12.46
C THR A 84 -6.63 -3.85 -12.02
N SER A 85 -6.99 -4.03 -10.76
CA SER A 85 -8.06 -3.29 -10.10
C SER A 85 -7.44 -2.47 -8.97
N ARG A 86 -7.58 -1.15 -9.04
CA ARG A 86 -7.19 -0.25 -7.95
C ARG A 86 -8.34 -0.09 -6.99
N VAL A 87 -8.10 -0.40 -5.73
CA VAL A 87 -9.12 -0.40 -4.68
C VAL A 87 -8.71 0.51 -3.52
N ARG A 88 -9.67 1.21 -2.93
CA ARG A 88 -9.52 1.82 -1.61
C ARG A 88 -10.02 0.83 -0.57
N VAL A 89 -9.24 0.64 0.49
CA VAL A 89 -9.59 -0.20 1.62
C VAL A 89 -9.68 0.68 2.86
N VAL A 90 -10.86 0.72 3.47
CA VAL A 90 -11.11 1.40 4.74
C VAL A 90 -11.40 0.33 5.80
N ARG A 91 -10.65 0.35 6.90
CA ARG A 91 -10.85 -0.57 8.02
C ARG A 91 -11.83 0.03 9.02
N GLU A 92 -12.89 -0.72 9.26
CA GLU A 92 -13.88 -0.51 10.30
C GLU A 92 -13.73 -1.64 11.35
N GLU A 93 -14.47 -1.55 12.47
CA GLU A 93 -14.43 -2.57 13.51
C GLU A 93 -14.84 -3.94 12.95
N GLY A 94 -13.87 -4.85 12.80
CA GLY A 94 -14.08 -6.22 12.32
C GLY A 94 -14.36 -6.36 10.82
N VAL A 95 -14.30 -5.28 10.02
CA VAL A 95 -14.62 -5.31 8.58
C VAL A 95 -13.66 -4.41 7.80
N ALA A 96 -13.23 -4.85 6.62
CA ALA A 96 -12.62 -4.02 5.59
C ALA A 96 -13.66 -3.68 4.52
N VAL A 97 -13.92 -2.40 4.34
CA VAL A 97 -14.72 -1.88 3.21
C VAL A 97 -13.79 -1.63 2.05
N VAL A 98 -14.01 -2.34 0.94
CA VAL A 98 -13.19 -2.29 -0.26
C VAL A 98 -14.00 -1.65 -1.38
N THR A 99 -13.56 -0.49 -1.84
CA THR A 99 -14.20 0.27 -2.92
C THR A 99 -13.32 0.25 -4.18
N LEU A 100 -13.86 -0.16 -5.31
CA LEU A 100 -13.19 -0.11 -6.60
C LEU A 100 -13.06 1.35 -7.06
N LEU A 101 -11.83 1.81 -7.22
CA LEU A 101 -11.51 3.15 -7.72
C LEU A 101 -11.41 3.16 -9.25
N ASP A 102 -10.67 2.19 -9.78
CA ASP A 102 -10.32 2.12 -11.20
C ASP A 102 -9.97 0.69 -11.60
N GLU A 103 -10.14 0.35 -12.88
CA GLU A 103 -9.78 -0.95 -13.44
C GLU A 103 -9.36 -0.83 -14.92
N ASP A 104 -8.41 -1.66 -15.33
CA ASP A 104 -7.97 -1.78 -16.73
C ASP A 104 -8.59 -2.98 -17.46
N SER A 105 -9.63 -3.58 -16.87
CA SER A 105 -10.26 -4.79 -17.39
C SER A 105 -11.38 -4.49 -18.39
N LEU A 106 -11.52 -5.36 -19.39
CA LEU A 106 -12.71 -5.42 -20.24
C LEU A 106 -13.86 -6.19 -19.58
N LEU A 107 -13.59 -6.88 -18.47
CA LEU A 107 -14.58 -7.61 -17.70
C LEU A 107 -15.12 -6.69 -16.61
N PRO A 108 -16.40 -6.26 -16.71
CA PRO A 108 -16.94 -5.29 -15.77
C PRO A 108 -17.01 -5.87 -14.36
N ALA A 109 -16.66 -5.07 -13.36
CA ALA A 109 -16.94 -5.41 -11.97
C ALA A 109 -18.46 -5.52 -11.72
N LEU A 110 -18.89 -6.60 -11.04
CA LEU A 110 -20.29 -6.78 -10.64
C LEU A 110 -20.71 -5.84 -9.51
N ARG A 111 -19.73 -5.41 -8.72
CA ARG A 111 -19.91 -4.52 -7.57
C ARG A 111 -18.82 -3.46 -7.60
N ARG A 112 -19.12 -2.29 -7.06
CA ARG A 112 -18.14 -1.21 -6.83
C ARG A 112 -17.63 -1.19 -5.41
N GLU A 113 -18.33 -1.85 -4.49
CA GLU A 113 -17.98 -1.91 -3.07
C GLU A 113 -18.27 -3.29 -2.48
N CYS A 114 -17.38 -3.75 -1.61
CA CYS A 114 -17.42 -5.03 -0.93
C CYS A 114 -17.07 -4.86 0.55
N ARG A 115 -17.74 -5.61 1.43
CA ARG A 115 -17.46 -5.62 2.87
C ARG A 115 -16.88 -6.98 3.25
N ILE A 116 -15.62 -7.00 3.65
CA ILE A 116 -14.82 -8.20 3.91
C ILE A 116 -14.61 -8.33 5.44
N PRO A 117 -15.12 -9.37 6.11
CA PRO A 117 -14.87 -9.59 7.53
C PRO A 117 -13.38 -9.77 7.83
N LEU A 118 -12.89 -9.16 8.91
CA LEU A 118 -11.50 -9.28 9.36
C LEU A 118 -11.45 -10.14 10.64
N GLY A 119 -10.58 -11.16 10.67
CA GLY A 119 -10.36 -11.99 11.86
C GLY A 119 -11.07 -13.35 11.85
N ARG A 120 -11.04 -14.05 10.71
CA ARG A 120 -11.26 -15.50 10.72
C ARG A 120 -10.05 -16.24 11.29
#